data_AF-A0A2A2GV98-F1
#
_entry.id   AF-A0A2A2GV98-F1
#
_cell.length_a   1.000
_cell.length_b   1.000
_cell.length_c   1.000
_cell.angle_alpha   90.00
_cell.angle_beta   90.00
_cell.angle_gamma   90.00
#
_symmetry.space_group_name_H-M   'P 1'
#
loop_
_entity.id
_entity.type
_entity.pdbx_description
1 polymer ?
#
loop_
_entity_poly.entity_id
_entity_poly.type
_entity_poly.pdbx_seq_one_letter_code
_entity_poly.pdbx_strand_id
1 'polypeptide(L)'
;HKQITEITGANVFFARPYHSWERGLNEHSNGLIRRFYPKGTDFNSVTDNEIAELEHILNTRGRKSLGYFSPNEVFLAHLMAA
;
A
#
# COMPACT_ATOMS: atom_id res chain seq x y z
N HIS A 1 19.00 0.72 -2.48
CA HIS A 1 18.70 1.80 -1.50
C HIS A 1 19.53 3.04 -1.76
N LYS A 2 20.88 2.97 -1.82
CA LYS A 2 21.75 4.14 -2.10
C LYS A 2 21.34 4.94 -3.34
N GLN A 3 21.20 4.27 -4.49
CA GLN A 3 20.76 4.92 -5.74
C GLN A 3 19.36 5.54 -5.66
N ILE A 4 18.42 4.88 -4.96
CA ILE A 4 17.06 5.40 -4.78
C ILE A 4 17.10 6.69 -3.96
N THR A 5 17.86 6.70 -2.87
CA THR A 5 18.06 7.91 -2.04
C THR A 5 18.73 9.03 -2.81
N GLU A 6 19.71 8.74 -3.67
CA GLU A 6 20.37 9.74 -4.51
C GLU A 6 19.41 10.40 -5.51
N ILE A 7 18.56 9.61 -6.16
CA ILE A 7 17.61 10.11 -7.17
C ILE A 7 16.44 10.86 -6.51
N THR A 8 15.92 10.35 -5.40
CA THR A 8 14.64 10.84 -4.82
C THR A 8 14.82 11.74 -3.60
N GLY A 9 16.00 11.77 -3.00
CA GLY A 9 16.24 12.37 -1.68
C GLY A 9 15.57 11.62 -0.52
N ALA A 10 14.88 10.49 -0.78
CA ALA A 10 14.13 9.78 0.25
C ALA A 10 15.04 8.97 1.18
N ASN A 11 14.77 9.07 2.49
CA ASN A 11 15.38 8.20 3.50
C ASN A 11 14.90 6.76 3.32
N VAL A 12 15.81 5.80 3.41
CA VAL A 12 15.50 4.37 3.30
C VAL A 12 15.76 3.66 4.63
N PHE A 13 14.77 2.90 5.08
CA PHE A 13 14.81 2.14 6.32
C PHE A 13 14.63 0.64 6.04
N PHE A 14 15.23 -0.22 6.87
CA PHE A 14 15.09 -1.67 6.79
C PHE A 14 14.46 -2.21 8.06
N ALA A 15 13.52 -3.15 7.90
CA ALA A 15 13.04 -3.96 9.01
C ALA A 15 14.10 -4.99 9.41
N ARG A 16 14.16 -5.27 10.71
CA ARG A 16 15.05 -6.28 11.29
C ARG A 16 14.57 -7.69 10.90
N PRO A 17 15.49 -8.65 10.73
CA PRO A 17 15.12 -10.04 10.44
C PRO A 17 14.18 -10.61 11.51
N TYR A 18 13.13 -11.31 11.09
CA TYR A 18 12.10 -11.91 11.98
C TYR A 18 11.23 -10.91 12.78
N HIS A 19 11.28 -9.62 12.45
CA HIS A 19 10.45 -8.58 13.06
C HIS A 19 9.34 -8.12 12.11
N SER A 20 8.42 -9.01 11.76
CA SER A 20 7.31 -8.73 10.81
C SER A 20 6.46 -7.52 11.21
N TRP A 21 6.30 -7.27 12.52
CA TRP A 21 5.52 -6.14 13.04
C TRP A 21 6.07 -4.76 12.65
N GLU A 22 7.36 -4.64 12.33
CA GLU A 22 7.94 -3.39 11.81
C GLU A 22 7.39 -3.03 10.42
N ARG A 23 6.67 -3.96 9.79
CA ARG A 23 5.98 -3.81 8.50
C ARG A 23 4.48 -4.09 8.59
N GLY A 24 3.88 -4.01 9.79
CA GLY A 24 2.50 -4.46 10.03
C GLY A 24 1.47 -3.87 9.06
N LEU A 25 1.60 -2.58 8.69
CA LEU A 25 0.67 -1.96 7.72
C LEU A 25 0.83 -2.51 6.29
N ASN A 26 2.06 -2.82 5.88
CA ASN A 26 2.34 -3.42 4.57
C ASN A 26 1.77 -4.84 4.53
N GLU A 27 1.92 -5.60 5.61
CA GLU A 27 1.35 -6.95 5.73
C GLU A 27 -0.17 -6.95 5.71
N HIS A 28 -0.80 -6.01 6.43
CA HIS A 28 -2.24 -5.81 6.37
C HIS A 28 -2.72 -5.47 4.94
N SER A 29 -2.03 -4.55 4.26
CA SER A 29 -2.40 -4.15 2.89
C SER A 29 -2.22 -5.29 1.88
N ASN A 30 -1.14 -6.06 1.98
CA ASN A 30 -0.94 -7.27 1.19
C ASN A 30 -2.05 -8.30 1.44
N GLY A 31 -2.48 -8.47 2.69
CA GLY A 31 -3.60 -9.33 3.04
C GLY A 31 -4.92 -8.94 2.36
N LEU A 32 -5.15 -7.63 2.13
CA LEU A 32 -6.32 -7.15 1.40
C LEU A 32 -6.24 -7.48 -0.09
N ILE A 33 -5.09 -7.26 -0.73
CA ILE A 33 -4.83 -7.65 -2.13
C ILE A 33 -5.07 -9.15 -2.32
N ARG A 34 -4.60 -9.97 -1.36
CA ARG A 34 -4.74 -11.43 -1.41
C ARG A 34 -6.18 -11.95 -1.29
N ARG A 35 -7.15 -11.10 -0.93
CA ARG A 35 -8.58 -11.46 -1.01
C ARG A 35 -9.10 -11.47 -2.45
N PHE A 36 -8.47 -10.69 -3.34
CA PHE A 36 -8.80 -10.63 -4.77
C PHE A 36 -7.89 -11.55 -5.58
N TYR A 37 -6.60 -11.59 -5.25
CA TYR A 37 -5.61 -12.42 -5.92
C TYR A 37 -4.96 -13.40 -4.94
N PRO A 38 -5.55 -14.60 -4.75
CA PRO A 38 -5.07 -15.59 -3.79
C PRO A 38 -3.59 -15.95 -3.97
N LYS A 39 -3.03 -16.64 -2.97
CA LYS A 39 -1.66 -17.13 -3.07
C LYS A 39 -1.54 -18.06 -4.29
N GLY A 40 -0.51 -17.84 -5.12
CA GLY A 40 -0.31 -18.60 -6.36
C GLY A 40 -0.78 -17.88 -7.62
N THR A 41 -1.48 -16.75 -7.52
CA THR A 41 -1.75 -15.89 -8.68
C THR A 41 -0.43 -15.43 -9.32
N ASP A 42 -0.31 -15.66 -10.63
CA ASP A 42 0.73 -15.05 -11.46
C ASP A 42 0.31 -13.63 -11.84
N PHE A 43 0.97 -12.64 -11.24
CA PHE A 43 0.68 -11.23 -11.52
C PHE A 43 1.09 -10.80 -12.92
N ASN A 44 1.89 -11.57 -13.66
CA ASN A 44 2.16 -11.27 -15.07
C ASN A 44 0.94 -11.51 -15.96
N SER A 45 -0.04 -12.31 -15.50
CA SER A 45 -1.31 -12.52 -16.19
C SER A 45 -2.42 -11.55 -15.78
N VAL A 46 -2.17 -10.73 -14.75
CA VAL A 46 -3.11 -9.70 -14.29
C VAL A 46 -2.84 -8.44 -15.09
N THR A 47 -3.86 -7.90 -15.73
CA THR A 47 -3.74 -6.70 -16.55
C THR A 47 -3.57 -5.45 -15.70
N ASP A 48 -2.95 -4.41 -16.27
CA ASP A 48 -2.82 -3.12 -15.60
C ASP A 48 -4.18 -2.51 -15.22
N ASN A 49 -5.21 -2.75 -16.03
CA ASN A 49 -6.58 -2.29 -15.73
C ASN A 49 -7.16 -2.97 -14.48
N GLU A 50 -6.93 -4.28 -14.34
CA GLU A 50 -7.36 -5.03 -13.16
C GLU A 50 -6.60 -4.59 -11.90
N ILE A 51 -5.30 -4.30 -12.03
CA ILE A 51 -4.50 -3.73 -10.94
C ILE A 51 -5.05 -2.36 -10.55
N ALA A 52 -5.30 -1.48 -11.52
CA ALA A 52 -5.82 -0.14 -11.29
C ALA A 52 -7.22 -0.17 -10.62
N GLU A 53 -8.08 -1.11 -11.02
CA GLU A 53 -9.38 -1.31 -10.38
C GLU A 53 -9.22 -1.74 -8.92
N LEU A 54 -8.34 -2.70 -8.63
CA LEU A 54 -8.05 -3.12 -7.27
C LEU A 54 -7.51 -1.96 -6.42
N GLU A 55 -6.56 -1.19 -6.94
CA GLU A 55 -6.03 -0.01 -6.27
C GLU A 55 -7.13 1.00 -5.96
N HIS A 56 -8.01 1.27 -6.93
CA HIS A 56 -9.14 2.17 -6.76
C HIS A 56 -10.06 1.69 -5.62
N ILE A 57 -10.42 0.40 -5.61
CA ILE A 57 -11.24 -0.19 -4.54
C ILE A 57 -10.56 -0.03 -3.17
N LEU A 58 -9.27 -0.36 -3.06
CA LEU A 58 -8.57 -0.31 -1.77
C LEU A 58 -8.35 1.11 -1.23
N ASN A 59 -8.21 2.08 -2.14
CA ASN A 59 -7.95 3.47 -1.82
C ASN A 59 -9.22 4.30 -1.60
N THR A 60 -10.37 3.87 -2.13
CA THR A 60 -11.69 4.50 -1.89
C THR A 60 -12.49 3.81 -0.78
N ARG A 61 -12.10 2.60 -0.37
CA ARG A 61 -12.78 1.90 0.73
C ARG A 61 -12.45 2.50 2.10
N GLY A 62 -13.50 2.92 2.81
CA GLY A 62 -13.40 3.39 4.19
C GLY A 62 -12.71 2.40 5.14
N ARG A 63 -11.84 2.91 6.01
CA ARG A 63 -11.12 2.11 7.00
C ARG A 63 -11.53 2.51 8.41
N LYS A 64 -11.90 1.53 9.25
CA LYS A 64 -12.23 1.79 10.67
C LYS A 64 -11.10 2.51 11.42
N SER A 65 -9.84 2.18 11.12
CA SER A 65 -8.67 2.84 11.70
C SER A 65 -8.53 4.32 11.34
N LEU A 66 -9.20 4.76 10.28
CA LEU A 66 -9.24 6.15 9.80
C LEU A 66 -10.58 6.81 10.13
N GLY A 67 -11.32 6.32 11.12
CA GLY A 67 -12.65 6.87 11.43
C GLY A 67 -13.68 6.65 10.31
N TYR A 68 -13.52 5.56 9.55
CA TYR A 68 -14.32 5.20 8.37
C TYR A 68 -14.12 6.05 7.12
N PHE A 69 -13.21 7.03 7.14
CA PHE A 69 -12.74 7.67 5.92
C PHE A 69 -11.86 6.71 5.09
N SER A 70 -11.84 6.94 3.78
CA SER A 70 -10.99 6.23 2.85
C SER A 70 -9.55 6.75 2.90
N PRO A 71 -8.55 5.91 2.53
CA PRO A 71 -7.18 6.35 2.39
C PRO A 71 -7.02 7.59 1.50
N ASN A 72 -7.74 7.65 0.38
CA ASN A 72 -7.68 8.79 -0.53
C ASN A 72 -8.18 10.08 0.12
N GLU A 73 -9.30 10.05 0.83
CA GLU A 73 -9.84 11.24 1.50
C GLU A 73 -8.84 11.79 2.53
N VAL A 74 -8.28 10.89 3.37
CA VAL A 74 -7.31 11.29 4.39
C VAL A 74 -6.02 11.80 3.75
N PHE A 75 -5.54 11.15 2.69
CA PHE A 75 -4.34 11.58 1.97
C PHE A 75 -4.51 12.96 1.34
N LEU A 76 -5.63 13.19 0.64
CA LEU A 76 -5.92 14.48 0.02
C LEU A 76 -6.09 15.60 1.05
N ALA A 77 -6.75 15.31 2.18
CA ALA A 77 -6.87 16.27 3.27
C ALA A 77 -5.50 16.66 3.86
N HIS A 78 -4.59 15.71 4.04
CA HIS A 78 -3.22 16.00 4.49
C HIS A 78 -2.42 16.78 3.46
N LEU A 79 -2.55 16.45 2.17
CA LEU A 79 -1.84 17.16 1.11
C LEU A 79 -2.30 18.62 0.98
N MET A 80 -3.60 18.88 1.15
CA MET A 80 -4.15 20.24 1.11
C MET A 80 -3.83 21.07 2.36
N ALA A 81 -3.47 20.41 3.47
CA ALA A 81 -3.11 21.06 4.72
C ALA A 81 -1.60 21.38 4.83
N ALA A 82 -0.78 20.85 3.91
CA ALA A 82 0.67 21.06 3.82
C ALA A 82 1.00 22.23 2.88
#